data_AF-A0A4Q0VI85-F1
#
_entry.id   AF-A0A4Q0VI85-F1
#
_cell.length_a   1.000
_cell.length_b   1.000
_cell.length_c   1.000
_cell.angle_alpha   90.00
_cell.angle_beta   90.00
_cell.angle_gamma   90.00
#
_symmetry.space_group_name_H-M   'P 1'
#
loop_
_entity.id
_entity.type
_entity.pdbx_description
1 polymer ?
#
loop_
_entity_poly.entity_id
_entity_poly.type
_entity_poly.pdbx_seq_one_letter_code
_entity_poly.pdbx_strand_id
1 'polypeptide(L)' 'RGSNEYFNRRLRWFFPKKTNFSQVTTDEILAALELINQRQLKIHHQQTAIERFRACSD' A
#
# COMPACT_ATOMS: atom_id res chain seq x y z
N ARG A 1 13.83 3.37 -8.12
CA ARG A 1 13.03 2.42 -8.93
C ARG A 1 12.36 1.30 -8.10
N GLY A 2 12.95 0.81 -6.99
CA GLY A 2 12.37 -0.33 -6.23
C GLY A 2 11.10 -0.07 -5.41
N SER A 3 10.90 1.13 -4.86
CA SER A 3 9.80 1.41 -3.93
C SER A 3 8.41 1.33 -4.59
N ASN A 4 8.24 1.96 -5.76
CA ASN A 4 6.96 1.92 -6.49
C ASN A 4 6.64 0.52 -7.00
N GLU A 5 7.66 -0.25 -7.42
CA GLU A 5 7.46 -1.63 -7.88
C GLU A 5 7.01 -2.55 -6.74
N TYR A 6 7.61 -2.38 -5.56
CA TYR A 6 7.23 -3.12 -4.35
C TYR A 6 5.80 -2.81 -3.91
N PHE A 7 5.41 -1.53 -3.94
CA PHE A 7 4.07 -1.08 -3.61
C PHE A 7 3.04 -1.59 -4.64
N ASN A 8 3.31 -1.44 -5.94
CA ASN A 8 2.43 -1.92 -7.01
C ASN A 8 2.21 -3.43 -6.96
N ARG A 9 3.22 -4.20 -6.52
CA ARG A 9 3.04 -5.64 -6.31
C ARG A 9 2.00 -5.95 -5.23
N ARG A 10 1.91 -5.13 -4.17
CA ARG A 10 0.92 -5.29 -3.11
C ARG A 10 -0.46 -4.83 -3.55
N LEU A 11 -0.54 -3.70 -4.26
CA LEU A 11 -1.80 -3.27 -4.88
C LEU A 11 -2.41 -4.36 -5.76
N ARG A 12 -1.58 -5.12 -6.48
CA ARG A 12 -2.03 -6.24 -7.32
C ARG A 12 -2.66 -7.40 -6.56
N TRP A 13 -2.47 -7.50 -5.24
CA TRP A 13 -3.18 -8.48 -4.42
C TRP A 13 -4.65 -8.10 -4.20
N PHE A 14 -4.96 -6.80 -4.21
CA PHE A 14 -6.31 -6.27 -4.07
C PHE A 14 -6.97 -6.04 -5.44
N PHE A 15 -6.21 -5.52 -6.40
CA PHE A 15 -6.65 -5.21 -7.76
C PHE A 15 -5.73 -5.91 -8.77
N PRO A 16 -6.05 -7.16 -9.15
CA PRO A 16 -5.29 -7.91 -10.14
C PRO A 16 -5.06 -7.11 -11.44
N LYS A 17 -4.08 -7.55 -12.25
CA LYS A 17 -3.85 -6.90 -13.54
C LYS A 17 -5.14 -6.92 -14.37
N LYS A 18 -5.40 -5.80 -15.06
CA LYS A 18 -6.61 -5.57 -15.85
C LYS A 18 -7.90 -5.40 -15.04
N THR A 19 -7.83 -5.19 -13.72
CA THR A 19 -8.98 -4.68 -12.97
C THR A 19 -9.52 -3.41 -13.62
N ASN A 20 -10.82 -3.39 -13.89
CA ASN A 20 -11.49 -2.21 -14.42
C ASN A 20 -11.79 -1.24 -13.28
N PHE A 21 -10.94 -0.23 -13.11
CA PHE A 21 -11.09 0.75 -12.02
C PHE A 21 -12.33 1.65 -12.16
N SER A 22 -13.04 1.66 -13.29
CA SER A 22 -14.33 2.36 -13.38
C SER A 22 -15.44 1.65 -12.58
N GLN A 23 -15.25 0.39 -12.23
CA GLN A 23 -16.16 -0.42 -11.43
C GLN A 23 -15.70 -0.56 -9.97
N VAL A 24 -14.56 0.02 -9.62
CA VAL A 24 -14.01 0.00 -8.26
C VAL A 24 -14.38 1.32 -7.59
N THR A 25 -15.00 1.23 -6.42
CA THR A 25 -15.35 2.41 -5.63
C THR A 25 -14.12 3.05 -4.99
N THR A 26 -14.21 4.34 -4.67
CA THR A 26 -13.14 5.01 -3.93
C THR A 26 -12.90 4.38 -2.57
N ASP A 27 -13.96 3.91 -1.89
CA ASP A 27 -13.85 3.25 -0.59
C ASP A 27 -13.05 1.94 -0.66
N GLU A 28 -13.24 1.13 -1.71
CA GLU A 28 -12.44 -0.09 -1.92
C GLU A 28 -10.96 0.24 -2.12
N ILE A 29 -10.65 1.32 -2.85
CA ILE A 29 -9.27 1.78 -3.04
C ILE A 29 -8.68 2.22 -1.70
N LEU A 30 -9.42 3.02 -0.92
CA LEU A 30 -8.97 3.51 0.39
C LEU A 30 -8.74 2.37 1.38
N ALA A 31 -9.65 1.39 1.43
CA ALA A 31 -9.49 0.21 2.28
C ALA A 31 -8.23 -0.60 1.91
N ALA A 32 -7.97 -0.79 0.62
CA ALA A 32 -6.75 -1.46 0.16
C ALA A 32 -5.48 -0.67 0.54
N LEU A 33 -5.51 0.66 0.40
CA LEU A 33 -4.39 1.53 0.78
C LEU A 33 -4.14 1.49 2.29
N GLU A 34 -5.18 1.52 3.10
CA GLU A 34 -5.10 1.43 4.56
C GLU A 34 -4.45 0.12 4.98
N LEU A 35 -4.91 -1.01 4.44
CA LEU A 35 -4.31 -2.32 4.71
C LEU A 35 -2.85 -2.42 4.27
N ILE A 36 -2.49 -1.83 3.12
CA ILE A 36 -1.08 -1.81 2.66
C ILE A 36 -0.21 -0.96 3.59
N ASN A 37 -0.72 0.19 4.03
CA ASN A 37 0.02 1.15 4.84
C ASN A 37 0.17 0.71 6.29
N GLN A 38 -0.83 0.05 6.86
CA GLN A 38 -0.82 -0.53 8.21
C GLN A 38 -0.09 -1.88 8.27
N ARG A 39 0.25 -2.48 7.13
CA ARG A 39 1.00 -3.74 7.13
C ARG A 39 2.44 -3.52 7.61
N GLN A 40 2.81 -4.24 8.66
CA GLN A 40 4.19 -4.29 9.16
C GLN A 40 5.19 -4.70 8.07
N LEU A 41 6.31 -4.00 8.01
CA LEU A 41 7.35 -4.17 7.02
C LEU A 41 8.63 -4.68 7.67
N LYS A 42 9.13 -5.85 7.23
CA LYS A 42 10.42 -6.39 7.69
C LYS A 42 11.57 -5.40 7.46
N ILE A 43 11.53 -4.66 6.35
CA ILE A 43 12.53 -3.63 5.99
C ILE A 43 12.49 -2.40 6.91
N HIS A 44 11.44 -2.23 7.70
CA HIS A 44 11.30 -1.14 8.67
C HIS A 44 11.29 -1.69 10.10
N HIS A 45 12.02 -2.76 10.37
CA HIS A 45 12.08 -3.37 11.70
C HIS A 45 10.70 -3.68 12.29
N GLN A 46 9.79 -4.18 11.45
CA GLN A 46 8.39 -4.49 11.77
C GLN A 46 7.48 -3.26 11.96
N GLN A 47 7.97 -2.04 11.78
CA GLN A 47 7.12 -0.87 11.68
C GLN A 47 6.31 -0.88 10.38
N THR A 48 5.17 -0.21 10.42
CA THR A 48 4.31 0.04 9.27
C THR A 48 4.88 1.14 8.38
N ALA A 49 4.40 1.24 7.15
CA ALA A 49 4.84 2.30 6.24
C ALA A 49 4.47 3.69 6.79
N ILE A 50 3.29 3.81 7.41
CA ILE A 50 2.80 5.09 7.94
C ILE A 50 3.58 5.53 9.18
N GLU A 51 3.93 4.61 10.10
CA GLU A 51 4.77 4.93 11.25
C GLU A 51 6.16 5.41 10.81
N ARG A 52 6.77 4.70 9.86
CA ARG A 52 8.10 5.07 9.36
C ARG A 52 8.08 6.42 8.66
N PHE A 53 7.02 6.72 7.91
CA PHE A 53 6.82 8.00 7.24
C PHE A 53 6.68 9.16 8.24
N ARG A 54 5.84 8.99 9.28
CA ARG A 54 5.66 10.00 10.34
C ARG A 54 6.96 10.29 11.07
N ALA A 55 7.72 9.26 11.44
CA ALA A 55 9.02 9.42 12.09
C ALA A 55 10.13 10.08 11.23
N CYS A 56 9.90 10.28 9.92
CA CYS A 56 10.80 11.04 9.04
C CYS A 56 10.31 12.49 8.79
N SER A 57 9.09 12.80 9.18
CA SER A 57 8.44 14.09 8.90
C SER A 57 8.54 15.06 10.08
N ASP A 58 9.05 14.59 11.22
CA ASP A 58 9.48 15.35 12.38
C ASP A 58 11.00 15.60 12.31
#